data_AF-A0A7W8UTR9-F1
#
_entry.id   AF-A0A7W8UTR9-F1
#
_cell.length_a   1.000
_cell.length_b   1.000
_cell.length_c   1.000
_cell.angle_alpha   90.00
_cell.angle_beta   90.00
_cell.angle_gamma   90.00
#
_symmetry.space_group_name_H-M   'P 1'
#
loop_
_entity.id
_entity.type
_entity.pdbx_description
1 polymer ?
#
loop_
_entity_poly.entity_id
_entity_poly.type
_entity_poly.pdbx_seq_one_letter_code
_entity_poly.pdbx_strand_id
1 'polypeptide(L)'
;MQPVRVPRILPVVLSPDEVRRLIEAAGNLKHQTTLPVAYGAGLRASEVVALKVTDVDSERMTLRIEQGKGRRDRYAMLSPVLLERLRVWWRVARAQGRMLDGGWLFPGLDPLDPLSTRQLNRAIHAAAEAANIDKRMSMHTLRHSFATHLLEQKVDIRVIQVLPGHAKLENTALCVQVATDLLHEVTSPLDRLPAG
;
A
#
# COMPACT_ATOMS: atom_id res chain seq x y z
N MET A 1 19.31 8.53 -31.04
CA MET A 1 19.58 8.25 -29.60
C MET A 1 18.94 6.92 -29.28
N GLN A 2 19.72 5.83 -29.16
CA GLN A 2 19.18 4.52 -28.76
C GLN A 2 18.68 4.63 -27.31
N PRO A 3 17.47 4.14 -26.99
CA PRO A 3 17.01 4.11 -25.61
C PRO A 3 17.90 3.13 -24.84
N VAL A 4 18.61 3.67 -23.84
CA VAL A 4 19.40 2.88 -22.88
C VAL A 4 18.44 1.91 -22.20
N ARG A 5 18.62 0.60 -22.45
CA ARG A 5 17.88 -0.45 -21.72
C ARG A 5 18.41 -0.49 -20.29
N VAL A 6 17.72 0.20 -19.39
CA VAL A 6 17.95 0.06 -17.95
C VAL A 6 17.50 -1.35 -17.54
N PRO A 7 18.35 -2.15 -16.88
CA PRO A 7 17.96 -3.46 -16.36
C PRO A 7 16.71 -3.33 -15.47
N ARG A 8 15.66 -4.10 -15.76
CA ARG A 8 14.44 -4.11 -14.94
C ARG A 8 14.71 -4.91 -13.66
N ILE A 9 15.03 -4.21 -12.57
CA ILE A 9 15.20 -4.79 -11.24
C ILE A 9 13.83 -5.26 -10.76
N LEU A 10 13.73 -6.51 -10.30
CA LEU A 10 12.51 -7.04 -9.70
C LEU A 10 12.13 -6.21 -8.46
N PRO A 11 10.84 -5.93 -8.26
CA PRO A 11 10.39 -5.11 -7.15
C PRO A 11 10.61 -5.87 -5.85
N VAL A 12 11.04 -5.13 -4.83
CA VAL A 12 11.13 -5.66 -3.48
C VAL A 12 9.71 -5.90 -2.95
N VAL A 13 9.44 -7.12 -2.49
CA VAL A 13 8.20 -7.52 -1.82
C VAL A 13 8.52 -7.92 -0.38
N LEU A 14 7.70 -7.45 0.56
CA LEU A 14 7.73 -7.87 1.95
C LEU A 14 6.82 -9.08 2.14
N SER A 15 7.23 -10.05 2.96
CA SER A 15 6.34 -11.10 3.43
C SER A 15 5.25 -10.52 4.34
N PRO A 16 4.13 -11.24 4.56
CA PRO A 16 3.10 -10.82 5.51
C PRO A 16 3.63 -10.54 6.92
N ASP A 17 4.61 -11.32 7.40
CA ASP A 17 5.24 -11.10 8.71
C ASP A 17 6.11 -9.84 8.73
N GLU A 18 6.89 -9.59 7.67
CA GLU A 18 7.65 -8.34 7.54
C GLU A 18 6.73 -7.12 7.53
N VAL A 19 5.59 -7.18 6.83
CA VAL A 19 4.59 -6.11 6.85
C VAL A 19 4.03 -5.89 8.25
N ARG A 20 3.69 -6.97 8.98
CA ARG A 20 3.21 -6.91 10.36
C ARG A 20 4.23 -6.23 11.27
N ARG A 21 5.49 -6.70 11.28
CA ARG A 21 6.58 -6.12 12.07
C ARG A 21 6.83 -4.65 11.73
N LEU A 22 6.82 -4.30 10.44
CA LEU A 22 6.97 -2.91 9.98
C LEU A 22 5.86 -2.00 10.54
N ILE A 23 4.60 -2.46 10.52
CA ILE A 23 3.46 -1.68 11.03
C ILE A 23 3.57 -1.51 12.55
N GLU A 24 3.92 -2.57 13.28
CA GLU A 24 4.09 -2.53 14.74
C GLU A 24 5.25 -1.61 15.17
N ALA A 25 6.35 -1.62 14.41
CA ALA A 25 7.53 -0.79 14.67
C ALA A 25 7.34 0.70 14.31
N ALA A 26 6.23 1.09 13.69
CA ALA A 26 5.97 2.49 13.40
C ALA A 26 5.82 3.31 14.70
N GLY A 27 6.64 4.36 14.86
CA GLY A 27 6.83 5.03 16.15
C GLY A 27 5.66 5.83 16.73
N ASN A 28 4.52 5.95 16.05
CA ASN A 28 3.31 6.58 16.62
C ASN A 28 2.04 6.07 15.94
N LEU A 29 0.89 6.26 16.59
CA LEU A 29 -0.41 5.80 16.11
C LEU A 29 -0.76 6.31 14.70
N LYS A 30 -0.38 7.55 14.36
CA LYS A 30 -0.59 8.11 13.02
C LYS A 30 0.12 7.25 11.97
N HIS A 31 1.41 6.97 12.16
CA HIS A 31 2.20 6.15 11.24
C HIS A 31 1.77 4.68 11.25
N GLN A 32 1.41 4.13 12.42
CA GLN A 32 0.81 2.80 12.56
C GLN A 32 -0.55 2.68 11.85
N THR A 33 -1.13 3.78 11.41
CA THR A 33 -2.38 3.82 10.64
C THR A 33 -2.13 4.14 9.17
N THR A 34 -1.20 5.05 8.84
CA THR A 34 -0.87 5.38 7.43
C THR A 34 -0.24 4.20 6.68
N LEU A 35 0.60 3.38 7.34
CA LEU A 35 1.22 2.22 6.69
C LEU A 35 0.20 1.12 6.35
N PRO A 36 -0.74 0.73 7.25
CA PRO A 36 -1.86 -0.13 6.87
C PRO A 36 -2.75 0.42 5.78
N VAL A 37 -2.98 1.75 5.70
CA VAL A 37 -3.74 2.33 4.58
C VAL A 37 -2.99 2.14 3.26
N ALA A 38 -1.68 2.41 3.23
CA ALA A 38 -0.87 2.22 2.04
C ALA A 38 -0.85 0.76 1.57
N TYR A 39 -0.67 -0.17 2.52
CA TYR A 39 -0.66 -1.60 2.25
C TYR A 39 -2.05 -2.13 1.93
N GLY A 40 -3.00 -2.07 2.86
CA GLY A 40 -4.31 -2.72 2.76
C GLY A 40 -5.25 -2.18 1.70
N ALA A 41 -4.96 -0.98 1.17
CA ALA A 41 -5.74 -0.39 0.07
C ALA A 41 -4.89 -0.10 -1.19
N GLY A 42 -3.58 -0.43 -1.18
CA GLY A 42 -2.69 -0.26 -2.33
C GLY A 42 -2.43 1.20 -2.75
N LEU A 43 -2.54 2.15 -1.84
CA LEU A 43 -2.43 3.59 -2.14
C LEU A 43 -0.98 4.03 -2.35
N ARG A 44 -0.78 5.03 -3.22
CA ARG A 44 0.48 5.75 -3.35
C ARG A 44 0.69 6.66 -2.15
N ALA A 45 1.94 7.01 -1.83
CA ALA A 45 2.25 7.96 -0.76
C ALA A 45 1.46 9.27 -0.90
N SER A 46 1.35 9.81 -2.13
CA SER A 46 0.58 11.03 -2.42
C SER A 46 -0.93 10.87 -2.21
N GLU A 47 -1.47 9.67 -2.42
CA GLU A 47 -2.89 9.38 -2.20
C GLU A 47 -3.16 9.24 -0.69
N VAL A 48 -2.31 8.52 0.05
CA VAL A 48 -2.44 8.36 1.52
C VAL A 48 -2.49 9.72 2.22
N VAL A 49 -1.57 10.61 1.88
CA VAL A 49 -1.48 11.92 2.53
C VAL A 49 -2.60 12.89 2.12
N ALA A 50 -3.23 12.66 0.97
CA ALA A 50 -4.31 13.49 0.46
C ALA A 50 -5.71 13.02 0.92
N LEU A 51 -5.82 11.91 1.65
CA LEU A 51 -7.10 11.45 2.17
C LEU A 51 -7.69 12.46 3.16
N LYS A 52 -8.99 12.72 2.99
CA LYS A 52 -9.83 13.47 3.92
C LYS A 52 -10.69 12.52 4.74
N VAL A 53 -11.21 13.00 5.87
CA VAL A 53 -12.15 12.21 6.70
C VAL A 53 -13.38 11.78 5.89
N THR A 54 -13.86 12.67 5.01
CA THR A 54 -15.03 12.44 4.14
C THR A 54 -14.81 11.41 3.04
N ASP A 55 -13.57 11.01 2.79
CA ASP A 55 -13.25 10.00 1.77
C ASP A 55 -13.50 8.57 2.25
N VAL A 56 -13.74 8.39 3.55
CA VAL A 56 -14.02 7.09 4.16
C VAL A 56 -15.52 6.80 4.09
N ASP A 57 -15.92 5.86 3.23
CA ASP A 57 -17.30 5.36 3.17
C ASP A 57 -17.37 4.00 3.87
N SER A 58 -17.83 3.99 5.12
CA SER A 58 -17.98 2.77 5.92
C SER A 58 -19.21 1.94 5.56
N GLU A 59 -20.18 2.49 4.84
CA GLU A 59 -21.35 1.73 4.40
C GLU A 59 -21.01 0.89 3.16
N ARG A 60 -20.28 1.49 2.21
CA ARG A 60 -19.80 0.84 1.00
C ARG A 60 -18.47 0.12 1.17
N MET A 61 -17.80 0.30 2.31
CA MET A 61 -16.46 -0.21 2.59
C MET A 61 -15.45 0.16 1.49
N THR A 62 -15.41 1.47 1.18
CA THR A 62 -14.48 2.03 0.19
C THR A 62 -13.80 3.30 0.69
N LEU A 63 -12.63 3.58 0.11
CA LEU A 63 -11.96 4.87 0.22
C LEU A 63 -12.06 5.59 -1.12
N ARG A 64 -12.58 6.82 -1.13
CA ARG A 64 -12.56 7.68 -2.31
C ARG A 64 -11.17 8.28 -2.49
N ILE A 65 -10.56 8.07 -3.64
CA ILE A 65 -9.25 8.62 -3.99
C ILE A 65 -9.46 9.70 -5.04
N GLU A 66 -9.45 10.96 -4.61
CA GLU A 66 -9.42 12.11 -5.50
C GLU A 66 -8.07 12.15 -6.22
N GLN A 67 -8.09 12.19 -7.55
CA GLN A 67 -6.84 12.35 -8.30
C GLN A 67 -6.68 13.80 -8.78
N GLY A 68 -5.48 14.35 -8.60
CA GLY A 68 -5.14 15.70 -9.05
C GLY A 68 -5.30 15.90 -10.57
N LYS A 69 -5.07 17.15 -10.99
CA LYS A 69 -5.35 17.73 -12.33
C LYS A 69 -5.23 16.73 -13.50
N GLY A 70 -6.38 16.27 -14.00
CA GLY A 70 -6.50 15.49 -15.25
C GLY A 70 -6.66 13.97 -15.10
N ARG A 71 -6.79 13.43 -13.88
CA ARG A 71 -7.04 12.01 -13.64
C ARG A 71 -8.43 11.78 -13.04
N ARG A 72 -9.05 10.65 -13.38
CA ARG A 72 -10.36 10.26 -12.83
C ARG A 72 -10.21 9.79 -11.40
N ASP A 73 -11.15 10.20 -10.55
CA ASP A 73 -11.34 9.65 -9.21
C ASP A 73 -11.51 8.13 -9.29
N ARG A 74 -11.06 7.44 -8.23
CA ARG A 74 -11.24 5.99 -8.10
C ARG A 74 -11.61 5.64 -6.67
N TYR A 75 -12.24 4.48 -6.51
CA TYR A 75 -12.41 3.87 -5.20
C TYR A 75 -11.30 2.86 -4.95
N ALA A 76 -10.81 2.83 -3.71
CA ALA A 76 -9.95 1.77 -3.19
C ALA A 76 -10.72 0.97 -2.13
N MET A 77 -10.31 -0.27 -1.91
CA MET A 77 -10.94 -1.13 -0.90
C MET A 77 -10.67 -0.62 0.51
N LEU A 78 -11.65 -0.80 1.40
CA LEU A 78 -11.50 -0.61 2.84
C LEU A 78 -11.84 -1.93 3.53
N SER A 79 -10.85 -2.58 4.15
CA SER A 79 -11.13 -3.79 4.93
C SER A 79 -11.74 -3.44 6.30
N PRO A 80 -12.52 -4.34 6.93
CA PRO A 80 -13.04 -4.11 8.29
C PRO A 80 -11.93 -3.81 9.30
N VAL A 81 -10.80 -4.52 9.20
CA VAL A 81 -9.62 -4.30 10.06
C VAL A 81 -9.05 -2.89 9.86
N LEU A 82 -8.98 -2.42 8.61
CA LEU A 82 -8.49 -1.07 8.32
C LEU A 82 -9.46 0.01 8.83
N LEU A 83 -10.77 -0.20 8.68
CA LEU A 83 -11.79 0.70 9.21
C LEU A 83 -11.68 0.86 10.73
N GLU A 84 -11.48 -0.24 11.46
CA GLU A 84 -11.32 -0.17 12.92
C GLU A 84 -10.05 0.61 13.32
N ARG A 85 -8.94 0.42 12.61
CA ARG A 85 -7.72 1.23 12.82
C ARG A 85 -7.96 2.71 12.54
N LEU A 86 -8.67 3.04 11.46
CA LEU A 86 -9.04 4.42 11.13
C LEU A 86 -9.94 5.04 12.21
N ARG A 87 -10.90 4.28 12.75
CA ARG A 87 -11.78 4.74 13.85
C ARG A 87 -10.99 5.04 15.13
N VAL A 88 -10.03 4.18 15.49
CA VAL A 88 -9.15 4.41 16.65
C VAL A 88 -8.31 5.66 16.44
N TRP A 89 -7.66 5.80 15.29
CA TRP A 89 -6.89 6.99 14.95
C TRP A 89 -7.74 8.25 14.98
N TRP A 90 -8.92 8.23 14.36
CA TRP A 90 -9.83 9.37 14.31
C TRP A 90 -10.23 9.85 15.71
N ARG A 91 -10.57 8.92 16.62
CA ARG A 91 -10.91 9.24 18.01
C ARG A 91 -9.75 9.94 18.73
N VAL A 92 -8.54 9.39 18.62
CA VAL A 92 -7.34 9.97 19.26
C VAL A 92 -7.01 11.34 18.68
N ALA A 93 -6.98 11.48 17.36
CA ALA A 93 -6.66 12.73 16.68
C ALA A 93 -7.71 13.83 16.96
N ARG A 94 -8.99 13.48 17.06
CA ARG A 94 -10.07 14.40 17.42
C ARG A 94 -9.95 14.87 18.87
N ALA A 95 -9.67 13.96 19.80
CA ALA A 95 -9.44 14.31 21.21
C ALA A 95 -8.25 15.24 21.40
N GLN A 96 -7.25 15.16 20.52
CA GLN A 96 -6.08 16.06 20.49
C GLN A 96 -6.32 17.39 19.76
N GLY A 97 -7.54 17.66 19.27
CA GLY A 97 -7.84 18.86 18.49
C GLY A 97 -7.18 18.92 17.11
N ARG A 98 -6.67 17.79 16.60
CA ARG A 98 -5.96 17.72 15.30
C ARG A 98 -6.90 17.37 14.15
N MET A 99 -8.04 16.74 14.44
CA MET A 99 -8.98 16.28 13.43
C MET A 99 -10.09 17.33 13.21
N LEU A 100 -9.91 18.15 12.19
CA LEU A 100 -10.91 19.17 11.78
C LEU A 100 -12.08 18.51 11.05
N ASP A 101 -13.27 19.09 11.16
CA ASP A 101 -14.44 18.60 10.43
C ASP A 101 -14.24 18.80 8.93
N GLY A 102 -14.37 17.72 8.15
CA GLY A 102 -14.04 17.71 6.72
C GLY A 102 -12.54 17.85 6.38
N GLY A 103 -11.68 17.85 7.39
CA GLY A 103 -10.22 18.02 7.22
C GLY A 103 -9.50 16.76 6.73
N TRP A 104 -8.17 16.86 6.71
CA TRP A 104 -7.28 15.76 6.34
C TRP A 104 -7.40 14.59 7.33
N LEU A 105 -7.47 13.37 6.81
CA LEU A 105 -7.45 12.16 7.62
C LEU A 105 -6.12 11.99 8.36
N PHE A 106 -5.03 12.47 7.75
CA PHE A 106 -3.70 12.47 8.33
C PHE A 106 -3.11 13.87 8.35
N PRO A 107 -3.46 14.71 9.33
CA PRO A 107 -2.96 16.07 9.43
C PRO A 107 -1.45 16.14 9.68
N GLY A 108 -0.86 17.22 9.19
CA GLY A 108 0.53 17.63 9.36
C GLY A 108 0.80 18.13 10.78
N LEU A 109 1.82 18.96 10.96
CA LEU A 109 2.07 19.62 12.25
C LEU A 109 0.99 20.67 12.51
N ASP A 110 0.72 21.51 11.51
CA ASP A 110 -0.48 22.31 11.39
C ASP A 110 -1.64 21.40 10.92
N PRO A 111 -2.78 21.35 11.64
CA PRO A 111 -3.96 20.61 11.21
C PRO A 111 -4.57 21.04 9.87
N LEU A 112 -4.30 22.26 9.40
CA LEU A 112 -4.76 22.76 8.10
C LEU A 112 -4.00 22.11 6.92
N ASP A 113 -2.79 21.62 7.19
CA ASP A 113 -1.95 20.96 6.20
C ASP A 113 -2.04 19.43 6.32
N PRO A 114 -1.89 18.69 5.22
CA PRO A 114 -1.74 17.24 5.27
C PRO A 114 -0.34 16.86 5.77
N LEU A 115 -0.19 15.61 6.24
CA LEU A 115 1.10 14.96 6.39
C LEU A 115 1.87 15.05 5.05
N SER A 116 3.14 15.44 5.05
CA SER A 116 3.88 15.46 3.78
C SER A 116 4.30 14.05 3.35
N THR A 117 4.42 13.82 2.03
CA THR A 117 4.97 12.57 1.48
C THR A 117 6.41 12.31 1.97
N ARG A 118 7.19 13.37 2.18
CA ARG A 118 8.54 13.28 2.76
C ARG A 118 8.52 12.75 4.19
N GLN A 119 7.60 13.22 5.02
CA GLN A 119 7.44 12.72 6.39
C GLN A 119 7.00 11.25 6.39
N LEU A 120 6.05 10.88 5.52
CA LEU A 120 5.61 9.50 5.40
C LEU A 120 6.73 8.57 4.93
N ASN A 121 7.55 9.00 3.95
CA ASN A 121 8.73 8.24 3.52
C ASN A 121 9.75 8.10 4.66
N ARG A 122 10.01 9.16 5.43
CA ARG A 122 10.89 9.06 6.60
C ARG A 122 10.35 8.09 7.65
N ALA A 123 9.03 8.08 7.85
CA ALA A 123 8.38 7.18 8.81
C ALA A 123 8.54 5.71 8.43
N ILE A 124 8.37 5.35 7.15
CA ILE A 124 8.56 3.96 6.72
C ILE A 124 10.02 3.50 6.82
N HIS A 125 10.98 4.38 6.54
CA HIS A 125 12.41 4.05 6.73
C HIS A 125 12.75 3.81 8.20
N ALA A 126 12.31 4.69 9.10
CA ALA A 126 12.53 4.52 10.54
C ALA A 126 11.84 3.25 11.07
N ALA A 127 10.64 2.95 10.60
CA ALA A 127 9.93 1.72 10.97
C ALA A 127 10.66 0.46 10.46
N ALA A 128 11.24 0.50 9.26
CA ALA A 128 11.98 -0.62 8.69
C ALA A 128 13.27 -0.91 9.47
N GLU A 129 13.99 0.14 9.84
CA GLU A 129 15.17 0.06 10.71
C GLU A 129 14.81 -0.53 12.08
N ALA A 130 13.77 0.01 12.73
CA ALA A 130 13.30 -0.51 14.02
C ALA A 130 12.76 -1.95 13.95
N ALA A 131 12.26 -2.39 12.80
CA ALA A 131 11.78 -3.74 12.56
C ALA A 131 12.89 -4.74 12.15
N ASN A 132 14.14 -4.29 11.99
CA ASN A 132 15.24 -5.08 11.43
C ASN A 132 14.87 -5.68 10.05
N ILE A 133 14.45 -4.82 9.11
CA ILE A 133 14.18 -5.21 7.72
C ILE A 133 15.28 -4.64 6.83
N ASP A 134 16.18 -5.51 6.37
CA ASP A 134 17.35 -5.14 5.56
C ASP A 134 17.02 -4.82 4.10
N LYS A 135 15.78 -5.09 3.67
CA LYS A 135 15.31 -4.81 2.31
C LYS A 135 15.23 -3.31 2.06
N ARG A 136 15.51 -2.87 0.82
CA ARG A 136 15.34 -1.47 0.44
C ARG A 136 13.87 -1.05 0.51
N MET A 137 13.55 -0.20 1.48
CA MET A 137 12.17 0.22 1.76
C MET A 137 11.78 1.52 1.08
N SER A 138 10.52 1.58 0.67
CA SER A 138 9.83 2.79 0.22
C SER A 138 8.32 2.58 0.28
N MET A 139 7.53 3.64 0.14
CA MET A 139 6.08 3.49 0.02
C MET A 139 5.65 2.65 -1.20
N HIS A 140 6.47 2.60 -2.25
CA HIS A 140 6.22 1.70 -3.38
C HIS A 140 6.38 0.23 -3.00
N THR A 141 7.30 -0.11 -2.10
CA THR A 141 7.50 -1.49 -1.60
C THR A 141 6.23 -2.05 -0.97
N LEU A 142 5.54 -1.27 -0.12
CA LEU A 142 4.26 -1.68 0.46
C LEU A 142 3.17 -1.89 -0.58
N ARG A 143 3.09 -1.01 -1.56
CA ARG A 143 2.12 -1.12 -2.66
C ARG A 143 2.40 -2.33 -3.55
N HIS A 144 3.67 -2.63 -3.84
CA HIS A 144 4.05 -3.84 -4.56
C HIS A 144 3.68 -5.08 -3.76
N SER A 145 3.97 -5.09 -2.45
CA SER A 145 3.62 -6.20 -1.56
C SER A 145 2.11 -6.44 -1.54
N PHE A 146 1.30 -5.38 -1.47
CA PHE A 146 -0.17 -5.50 -1.59
C PHE A 146 -0.60 -6.18 -2.90
N ALA A 147 -0.09 -5.71 -4.04
CA ALA A 147 -0.47 -6.26 -5.34
C ALA A 147 -0.02 -7.73 -5.49
N THR A 148 1.19 -8.06 -5.03
CA THR A 148 1.73 -9.43 -5.03
C THR A 148 0.91 -10.35 -4.12
N HIS A 149 0.61 -9.93 -2.90
CA HIS A 149 -0.19 -10.75 -1.98
C HIS A 149 -1.62 -11.00 -2.48
N LEU A 150 -2.24 -10.03 -3.17
CA LEU A 150 -3.53 -10.28 -3.82
C LEU A 150 -3.42 -11.31 -4.97
N LEU A 151 -2.32 -11.29 -5.74
CA LEU A 151 -2.07 -12.29 -6.78
C LEU A 151 -1.87 -13.69 -6.18
N GLU A 152 -1.12 -13.79 -5.09
CA GLU A 152 -0.89 -15.05 -4.36
C GLU A 152 -2.18 -15.59 -3.74
N GLN A 153 -3.11 -14.70 -3.36
CA GLN A 153 -4.47 -15.06 -2.93
C GLN A 153 -5.42 -15.40 -4.09
N LYS A 154 -4.91 -15.50 -5.33
CA LYS A 154 -5.66 -15.85 -6.55
C LYS A 154 -6.78 -14.86 -6.88
N VAL A 155 -6.67 -13.60 -6.40
CA VAL A 155 -7.56 -12.53 -6.84
C VAL A 155 -7.29 -12.25 -8.32
N ASP A 156 -8.36 -12.16 -9.12
CA ASP A 156 -8.26 -11.95 -10.56
C ASP A 156 -7.39 -10.71 -10.87
N ILE A 157 -6.40 -10.90 -11.73
CA ILE A 157 -5.46 -9.84 -12.14
C ILE A 157 -6.18 -8.59 -12.67
N ARG A 158 -7.36 -8.72 -13.28
CA ARG A 158 -8.20 -7.61 -13.76
C ARG A 158 -8.77 -6.80 -12.59
N VAL A 159 -9.11 -7.45 -11.48
CA VAL A 159 -9.51 -6.80 -10.22
C VAL A 159 -8.30 -6.09 -9.60
N ILE A 160 -7.13 -6.74 -9.59
CA ILE A 160 -5.87 -6.17 -9.10
C ILE A 160 -5.37 -5.02 -9.99
N GLN A 161 -5.75 -4.94 -11.27
CA GLN A 161 -5.39 -3.80 -12.14
C GLN A 161 -6.24 -2.55 -11.85
N VAL A 162 -7.49 -2.73 -11.43
CA VAL A 162 -8.41 -1.63 -11.08
C VAL A 162 -8.08 -1.06 -9.69
N LEU A 163 -7.74 -1.91 -8.72
CA LEU A 163 -7.60 -1.52 -7.30
C LEU A 163 -6.47 -0.52 -6.97
N PRO A 164 -5.29 -0.53 -7.62
CA PRO A 164 -4.23 0.41 -7.32
C PRO A 164 -4.25 1.65 -8.23
N GLY A 165 -5.09 1.71 -9.27
CA GLY A 165 -5.06 2.80 -10.26
C GLY A 165 -3.77 2.83 -11.07
N HIS A 166 -3.37 1.69 -11.65
CA HIS A 166 -2.22 1.64 -12.55
C HIS A 166 -2.60 2.24 -13.92
N ALA A 167 -1.98 3.37 -14.27
CA ALA A 167 -2.11 3.95 -15.61
C ALA A 167 -1.24 3.22 -16.67
N LYS A 168 -0.41 2.25 -16.25
CA LYS A 168 0.42 1.43 -17.14
C LYS A 168 0.40 -0.03 -16.70
N LEU A 169 0.09 -0.91 -17.65
CA LEU A 169 0.07 -2.39 -17.54
C LEU A 169 1.41 -2.99 -17.09
N GLU A 170 2.50 -2.23 -17.16
CA GLU A 170 3.88 -2.66 -16.91
C GLU A 170 4.17 -3.09 -15.47
N ASN A 171 3.41 -2.60 -14.48
CA ASN A 171 3.66 -2.91 -13.06
C ASN A 171 2.97 -4.19 -12.58
N THR A 172 1.85 -4.61 -13.19
CA THR A 172 1.15 -5.83 -12.80
C THR A 172 1.87 -7.07 -13.33
N ALA A 173 2.40 -7.02 -14.56
CA ALA A 173 3.26 -8.08 -15.11
C ALA A 173 4.50 -8.32 -14.22
N LEU A 174 5.04 -7.25 -13.63
CA LEU A 174 6.15 -7.32 -12.69
C LEU A 174 5.75 -7.94 -11.33
N CYS A 175 4.51 -7.72 -10.87
CA CYS A 175 4.00 -8.37 -9.65
C CYS A 175 3.80 -9.88 -9.85
N VAL A 176 3.39 -10.31 -11.06
CA VAL A 176 3.31 -11.74 -11.41
C VAL A 176 4.68 -12.41 -11.34
N GLN A 177 5.75 -11.73 -11.78
CA GLN A 177 7.12 -12.27 -11.75
C GLN A 177 7.67 -12.52 -10.34
N VAL A 178 7.12 -11.85 -9.32
CA VAL A 178 7.58 -11.96 -7.93
C VAL A 178 6.64 -12.74 -7.02
N ALA A 179 5.47 -13.17 -7.52
CA ALA A 179 4.51 -14.01 -6.78
C ALA A 179 5.01 -15.46 -6.74
N THR A 180 5.97 -15.73 -5.85
CA THR A 180 6.69 -17.02 -5.79
C THR A 180 5.79 -18.18 -5.43
N ASP A 181 4.72 -17.96 -4.67
CA ASP A 181 3.76 -19.01 -4.31
C ASP A 181 3.02 -19.57 -5.56
N LEU A 182 2.79 -18.74 -6.57
CA LEU A 182 2.24 -19.21 -7.86
C LEU A 182 3.23 -20.09 -8.62
N LEU A 183 4.55 -19.89 -8.46
CA LEU A 183 5.57 -20.73 -9.10
C LEU A 183 5.66 -22.10 -8.42
N HIS A 184 5.45 -22.17 -7.10
CA HIS A 184 5.44 -23.43 -6.36
C HIS A 184 4.23 -24.32 -6.66
N GLU A 185 3.11 -23.74 -7.12
CA GLU A 185 1.92 -24.50 -7.53
C GLU A 185 2.03 -25.08 -8.96
N VAL A 186 2.97 -24.61 -9.76
CA VAL A 186 3.19 -25.14 -11.12
C VAL A 186 4.09 -26.38 -11.04
N THR A 187 3.50 -27.54 -11.27
CA THR A 187 4.26 -28.79 -11.42
C THR A 187 5.29 -28.65 -12.54
N SER A 188 6.56 -28.95 -12.25
CA SER A 188 7.59 -28.92 -13.27
C SER A 188 7.24 -29.91 -14.39
N PRO A 189 7.39 -29.55 -15.67
CA PRO A 189 7.26 -30.51 -16.77
C PRO A 189 8.21 -31.71 -16.63
N LEU A 190 9.33 -31.54 -15.91
CA LEU A 190 10.27 -32.62 -15.59
C LEU A 190 9.62 -33.70 -14.72
N ASP A 191 8.77 -33.31 -13.77
CA ASP A 191 8.05 -34.23 -12.86
C ASP A 191 6.96 -35.02 -13.59
N ARG A 192 6.66 -34.67 -14.85
CA ARG A 192 5.71 -35.37 -15.73
C ARG A 192 6.40 -36.32 -16.70
N LEU A 193 7.73 -36.36 -16.73
CA LEU A 193 8.45 -37.32 -17.54
C LEU A 193 8.41 -38.69 -16.85
N PRO A 194 8.20 -39.79 -17.60
CA PRO A 194 8.32 -41.12 -17.04
C PRO A 194 9.75 -41.34 -16.52
N ALA A 195 9.88 -41.94 -15.33
CA ALA A 195 11.17 -42.36 -14.82
C ALA A 195 11.75 -43.39 -15.80
N GLY A 196 12.93 -43.09 -16.34
CA GLY A 196 13.70 -43.98 -17.21
C GLY A 196 14.31 -45.15 -16.46
#